data_AF-A0A961VPB3-F1
#
_entry.id   AF-A0A961VPB3-F1
#
_cell.length_a   1.000
_cell.length_b   1.000
_cell.length_c   1.000
_cell.angle_alpha   90.00
_cell.angle_beta   90.00
_cell.angle_gamma   90.00
#
_symmetry.space_group_name_H-M   'P 1'
#
loop_
_entity.id
_entity.type
_entity.pdbx_description
1 polymer ?
#
loop_
_entity_poly.entity_id
_entity_poly.type
_entity_poly.pdbx_seq_one_letter_code
_entity_poly.pdbx_strand_id
1 'polypeptide(L)'
;MMLLLALIGMQVAPTSGNAHWLTKILREAGEAGGGVARHAGKALDDMGGLSRHLKSLPHEADSVALAAHATPEGHWRFSNRDGDVFTAANPQEMSRVITNLAPGHAAEGRLKLFVSEESVFARPESLKDLPAGAELHLLADGRSYRLSKDVASSGVGYLAEVKPNLSIRLGERALFDEALWHLGRALKRSEIRVVSLEPGGPQTLSAAPRLETGGQAALIDKIDPWKLPAALRSIRGQTIVVTGRVEGEFLHFRAAAGERSLLVDDLKRAAKEADVNLVLLEAADPVQPGGRNWFWQRVEVPGLEKALKKADFADFLDALSQNRQTMVLEPRRSLDGRVGFSVRPSGASTSTGGGLTDTLTRWTEEIFSQAVGNIVTSGIEADLRDKERQSELDQRIVPGIPSTLQFLYIAGLVLGVVGLSYARAAWAWLWPVEERSEYAGAFGYHAARIVRLVLFVLVFLPLVGIPVGLWAILKGFAEQVWFFVTLPFRMVRWVWRRIVPEHG
;
A
#
# COMPACT_ATOMS: atom_id res chain seq x y z
N MET A 1 16.37 29.77 37.38
CA MET A 1 17.38 28.81 36.91
C MET A 1 16.80 27.49 36.38
N MET A 2 15.76 26.90 36.99
CA MET A 2 15.13 25.66 36.48
C MET A 2 14.35 25.79 35.15
N LEU A 3 13.94 26.99 34.76
CA LEU A 3 13.30 27.24 33.44
C LEU A 3 14.32 27.29 32.29
N LEU A 4 15.61 27.49 32.60
CA LEU A 4 16.69 27.52 31.60
C LEU A 4 17.15 26.11 31.20
N LEU A 5 17.11 25.14 32.13
CA LEU A 5 17.47 23.74 31.86
C LEU A 5 16.39 23.00 31.05
N ALA A 6 15.12 23.39 31.18
CA ALA A 6 14.05 22.88 30.32
C ALA A 6 14.12 23.43 28.89
N LEU A 7 14.69 24.63 28.69
CA LEU A 7 14.89 25.22 27.36
C LEU A 7 16.14 24.69 26.65
N ILE A 8 17.19 24.30 27.39
CA ILE A 8 18.42 23.73 26.82
C ILE A 8 18.18 22.30 26.27
N GLY A 9 17.20 21.57 26.79
CA GLY A 9 16.74 20.30 26.20
C GLY A 9 15.99 20.45 24.86
N MET A 10 15.54 21.66 24.51
CA MET A 10 14.82 21.96 23.26
C MET A 10 15.72 22.54 22.14
N GLN A 11 17.01 22.79 22.40
CA GLN A 11 17.93 23.35 21.40
C GLN A 11 18.82 22.33 20.68
N VAL A 12 18.57 21.02 20.86
CA VAL A 12 19.06 20.03 19.88
C VAL A 12 18.14 20.11 18.67
N ALA A 13 18.40 21.11 17.81
CA ALA A 13 17.78 21.19 16.51
C ALA A 13 18.08 19.88 15.77
N PRO A 14 17.05 19.11 15.33
CA PRO A 14 17.29 17.96 14.49
C PRO A 14 17.96 18.47 13.21
N THR A 15 19.15 17.96 12.92
CA THR A 15 19.74 18.06 11.59
C THR A 15 18.69 17.60 10.58
N SER A 16 18.67 18.24 9.42
CA SER A 16 17.65 18.23 8.37
C SER A 16 17.27 16.85 7.76
N GLY A 17 17.66 15.74 8.37
CA GLY A 17 17.24 14.37 8.02
C GLY A 17 16.05 13.83 8.83
N ASN A 18 15.62 14.48 9.93
CA ASN A 18 14.63 13.92 10.87
C ASN A 18 13.24 14.58 10.82
N ALA A 19 12.89 15.35 9.79
CA ALA A 19 11.55 15.96 9.65
C ALA A 19 10.46 14.97 9.14
N HIS A 20 10.85 13.75 8.77
CA HIS A 20 9.96 12.76 8.16
C HIS A 20 8.93 12.13 9.12
N TRP A 21 9.19 12.10 10.43
CA TRP A 21 8.27 11.44 11.36
C TRP A 21 7.03 12.31 11.67
N LEU A 22 7.18 13.63 11.81
CA LEU A 22 6.06 14.56 12.02
C LEU A 22 5.16 14.65 10.78
N THR A 23 5.75 14.67 9.57
CA THR A 23 4.98 14.63 8.32
C THR A 23 4.25 13.31 8.13
N LYS A 24 4.85 12.17 8.55
CA LYS A 24 4.13 10.89 8.60
C LYS A 24 2.93 10.92 9.54
N ILE A 25 3.10 11.43 10.77
CA ILE A 25 2.00 11.56 11.74
C ILE A 25 0.87 12.45 11.21
N LEU A 26 1.18 13.59 10.61
CA LEU A 26 0.19 14.50 10.03
C LEU A 26 -0.54 13.91 8.81
N ARG A 27 0.15 13.13 7.98
CA ARG A 27 -0.46 12.44 6.83
C ARG A 27 -1.40 11.32 7.29
N GLU A 28 -0.99 10.51 8.26
CA GLU A 28 -1.80 9.41 8.80
C GLU A 28 -3.04 9.89 9.55
N ALA A 29 -2.95 11.01 10.29
CA ALA A 29 -4.11 11.60 10.97
C ALA A 29 -5.19 12.07 9.98
N GLY A 30 -4.80 12.45 8.75
CA GLY A 30 -5.73 12.74 7.66
C GLY A 30 -6.35 11.50 7.03
N GLU A 31 -5.62 10.38 6.98
CA GLU A 31 -6.08 9.13 6.36
C GLU A 31 -6.94 8.26 7.31
N ALA A 32 -6.62 8.21 8.60
CA ALA A 32 -7.35 7.43 9.61
C ALA A 32 -8.75 8.00 9.96
N GLY A 33 -8.98 9.29 9.72
CA GLY A 33 -10.28 9.94 9.95
C GLY A 33 -11.37 9.61 8.90
N GLY A 34 -11.02 8.94 7.80
CA GLY A 34 -11.90 8.77 6.63
C GLY A 34 -12.69 7.46 6.54
N GLY A 35 -12.53 6.53 7.48
CA GLY A 35 -12.93 5.12 7.28
C GLY A 35 -14.41 4.78 7.47
N VAL A 36 -15.16 5.48 8.32
CA VAL A 36 -16.46 4.96 8.80
C VAL A 36 -17.70 5.70 8.25
N ALA A 37 -17.54 6.80 7.51
CA ALA A 37 -18.65 7.66 7.08
C ALA A 37 -19.02 7.62 5.57
N ARG A 38 -18.61 6.59 4.82
CA ARG A 38 -18.60 6.63 3.33
C ARG A 38 -19.70 5.89 2.57
N HIS A 39 -20.73 5.32 3.20
CA HIS A 39 -21.65 4.41 2.48
C HIS A 39 -22.98 5.00 1.98
N ALA A 40 -23.36 6.22 2.35
CA ALA A 40 -24.62 6.82 1.86
C ALA A 40 -24.45 7.98 0.85
N GLY A 41 -23.24 8.54 0.68
CA GLY A 41 -22.98 9.70 -0.19
C GLY A 41 -22.16 9.41 -1.46
N LYS A 42 -21.81 8.14 -1.73
CA LYS A 42 -20.73 7.77 -2.66
C LYS A 42 -21.12 7.86 -4.15
N ALA A 43 -22.35 7.52 -4.52
CA ALA A 43 -22.80 7.58 -5.93
C ALA A 43 -22.84 9.02 -6.50
N LEU A 44 -23.09 10.03 -5.65
CA LEU A 44 -22.99 11.45 -6.04
C LEU A 44 -21.53 11.93 -6.12
N ASP A 45 -20.63 11.35 -5.32
CA ASP A 45 -19.19 11.65 -5.34
C ASP A 45 -18.49 11.03 -6.56
N ASP A 46 -18.94 9.87 -7.04
CA ASP A 46 -18.31 9.17 -8.18
C ASP A 46 -18.46 9.94 -9.50
N MET A 47 -19.66 10.46 -9.80
CA MET A 47 -19.85 11.36 -10.95
C MET A 47 -19.13 12.70 -10.77
N GLY A 48 -19.16 13.28 -9.56
CA GLY A 48 -18.43 14.51 -9.27
C GLY A 48 -16.91 14.36 -9.38
N GLY A 49 -16.37 13.20 -9.03
CA GLY A 49 -14.98 12.81 -9.21
C GLY A 49 -14.60 12.69 -10.68
N LEU A 50 -15.44 11.99 -11.46
CA LEU A 50 -15.27 11.85 -12.91
C LEU A 50 -15.29 13.22 -13.63
N SER A 51 -16.26 14.08 -13.34
CA SER A 51 -16.33 15.41 -13.97
C SER A 51 -15.12 16.30 -13.59
N ARG A 52 -14.63 16.19 -12.34
CA ARG A 52 -13.38 16.87 -11.93
C ARG A 52 -12.18 16.36 -12.72
N HIS A 53 -12.08 15.05 -12.93
CA HIS A 53 -11.01 14.47 -13.72
C HIS A 53 -11.06 14.94 -15.18
N LEU A 54 -12.23 14.92 -15.82
CA LEU A 54 -12.41 15.43 -17.19
C LEU A 54 -11.94 16.88 -17.34
N LYS A 55 -12.24 17.73 -16.35
CA LYS A 55 -11.81 19.14 -16.34
C LYS A 55 -10.28 19.29 -16.26
N SER A 56 -9.58 18.30 -15.72
CA SER A 56 -8.12 18.31 -15.60
C SER A 56 -7.39 17.83 -16.87
N LEU A 57 -8.08 17.12 -17.78
CA LEU A 57 -7.47 16.59 -18.99
C LEU A 57 -7.11 17.71 -19.99
N PRO A 58 -6.04 17.57 -20.78
CA PRO A 58 -5.77 18.48 -21.88
C PRO A 58 -6.89 18.44 -22.92
N HIS A 59 -7.15 19.56 -23.61
CA HIS A 59 -8.05 19.55 -24.76
C HIS A 59 -7.34 18.88 -25.94
N GLU A 60 -7.89 17.77 -26.41
CA GLU A 60 -7.47 17.12 -27.65
C GLU A 60 -8.49 17.47 -28.74
N ALA A 61 -8.03 17.95 -29.90
CA ALA A 61 -8.92 18.39 -30.98
C ALA A 61 -9.65 17.22 -31.68
N ASP A 62 -9.08 16.01 -31.60
CA ASP A 62 -9.54 14.83 -32.36
C ASP A 62 -10.25 13.77 -31.49
N SER A 63 -10.42 14.03 -30.18
CA SER A 63 -11.04 13.08 -29.26
C SER A 63 -12.06 13.72 -28.33
N VAL A 64 -13.16 13.00 -28.07
CA VAL A 64 -14.20 13.43 -27.13
C VAL A 64 -14.05 12.63 -25.85
N ALA A 65 -13.83 13.29 -24.73
CA ALA A 65 -13.78 12.67 -23.42
C ALA A 65 -15.12 12.86 -22.67
N LEU A 66 -15.81 11.77 -22.36
CA LEU A 66 -17.03 11.78 -21.56
C LEU A 66 -16.85 10.91 -20.32
N ALA A 67 -17.53 11.29 -19.24
CA ALA A 67 -17.66 10.48 -18.04
C ALA A 67 -18.92 9.64 -18.17
N ALA A 68 -18.87 8.38 -17.77
CA ALA A 68 -19.95 7.42 -17.86
C ALA A 68 -20.15 6.69 -16.52
N HIS A 69 -21.38 6.61 -16.06
CA HIS A 69 -21.75 5.89 -14.85
C HIS A 69 -23.07 5.16 -15.03
N ALA A 70 -23.06 3.85 -14.81
CA ALA A 70 -24.26 3.03 -14.74
C ALA A 70 -24.98 3.29 -13.42
N THR A 71 -26.17 3.91 -13.51
CA THR A 71 -27.05 4.18 -12.37
C THR A 71 -27.64 2.91 -11.79
N PRO A 72 -28.11 2.90 -10.52
CA PRO A 72 -28.74 1.75 -9.90
C PRO A 72 -29.93 1.15 -10.67
N GLU A 73 -30.61 1.97 -11.48
CA GLU A 73 -31.78 1.60 -12.29
C GLU A 73 -31.42 0.91 -13.62
N GLY A 74 -30.13 0.83 -13.96
CA GLY A 74 -29.66 0.23 -15.21
C GLY A 74 -29.53 1.22 -16.37
N HIS A 75 -29.70 2.51 -16.12
CA HIS A 75 -29.47 3.57 -17.11
C HIS A 75 -28.02 4.04 -17.07
N TRP A 76 -27.50 4.50 -18.21
CA TRP A 76 -26.20 5.13 -18.30
C TRP A 76 -26.32 6.64 -18.19
N ARG A 77 -25.62 7.22 -17.22
CA ARG A 77 -25.48 8.67 -17.09
C ARG A 77 -24.13 9.10 -17.64
N PHE A 78 -24.16 10.04 -18.56
CA PHE A 78 -22.98 10.65 -19.17
C PHE A 78 -22.82 12.09 -18.72
N SER A 79 -21.58 12.56 -18.61
CA SER A 79 -21.31 14.00 -18.47
C SER A 79 -20.11 14.43 -19.30
N ASN A 80 -20.20 15.64 -19.86
CA ASN A 80 -19.08 16.27 -20.57
C ASN A 80 -18.19 17.08 -19.60
N ARG A 81 -17.19 17.77 -20.17
CA ARG A 81 -16.27 18.63 -19.43
C ARG A 81 -16.97 19.85 -18.80
N ASP A 82 -17.97 20.39 -19.48
CA ASP A 82 -18.70 21.59 -19.06
C ASP A 82 -19.67 21.30 -17.89
N GLY A 83 -19.99 20.02 -17.68
CA GLY A 83 -20.88 19.54 -16.63
C GLY A 83 -22.30 19.27 -17.12
N ASP A 84 -22.54 19.34 -18.43
CA ASP A 84 -23.80 18.89 -19.03
C ASP A 84 -23.94 17.39 -18.84
N VAL A 85 -25.15 16.97 -18.54
CA VAL A 85 -25.47 15.58 -18.20
C VAL A 85 -26.50 15.05 -19.18
N PHE A 86 -26.29 13.84 -19.67
CA PHE A 86 -27.25 13.11 -20.50
C PHE A 86 -27.44 11.70 -19.95
N THR A 87 -28.70 11.26 -19.83
CA THR A 87 -29.02 9.90 -19.38
C THR A 87 -29.57 9.10 -20.54
N ALA A 88 -29.02 7.91 -20.77
CA ALA A 88 -29.45 6.96 -21.79
C ALA A 88 -29.93 5.66 -21.14
N ALA A 89 -31.19 5.30 -21.38
CA ALA A 89 -31.82 4.09 -20.91
C ALA A 89 -31.79 2.95 -21.95
N ASN A 90 -31.59 3.26 -23.23
CA ASN A 90 -31.67 2.31 -24.33
C ASN A 90 -30.62 2.60 -25.43
N PRO A 91 -30.38 1.65 -26.36
CA PRO A 91 -29.40 1.83 -27.44
C PRO A 91 -29.68 3.02 -28.36
N GLN A 92 -30.95 3.42 -28.52
CA GLN A 92 -31.33 4.57 -29.36
C GLN A 92 -30.98 5.91 -28.70
N GLU A 93 -31.04 5.98 -27.38
CA GLU A 93 -30.58 7.14 -26.60
C GLU A 93 -29.05 7.14 -26.52
N MET A 94 -28.43 5.96 -26.43
CA MET A 94 -26.97 5.81 -26.43
C MET A 94 -26.33 6.41 -27.68
N SER A 95 -26.94 6.24 -28.86
CA SER A 95 -26.45 6.84 -30.11
C SER A 95 -26.56 8.37 -30.15
N ARG A 96 -27.40 8.97 -29.30
CA ARG A 96 -27.59 10.43 -29.19
C ARG A 96 -26.65 11.10 -28.18
N VAL A 97 -25.94 10.32 -27.37
CA VAL A 97 -25.04 10.83 -26.31
C VAL A 97 -24.02 11.81 -26.89
N ILE A 98 -23.34 11.41 -27.98
CA ILE A 98 -22.28 12.23 -28.60
C ILE A 98 -22.88 13.50 -29.21
N THR A 99 -23.98 13.39 -29.94
CA THR A 99 -24.64 14.55 -30.59
C THR A 99 -25.12 15.58 -29.57
N ASN A 100 -25.56 15.15 -28.39
CA ASN A 100 -26.06 16.04 -27.35
C ASN A 100 -24.94 16.64 -26.48
N LEU A 101 -23.94 15.84 -26.10
CA LEU A 101 -22.88 16.28 -25.18
C LEU A 101 -21.65 16.89 -25.87
N ALA A 102 -21.48 16.64 -27.16
CA ALA A 102 -20.36 17.15 -27.97
C ALA A 102 -20.80 17.47 -29.42
N PRO A 103 -21.72 18.42 -29.64
CA PRO A 103 -22.30 18.72 -30.96
C PRO A 103 -21.29 19.20 -32.02
N GLY A 104 -20.10 19.66 -31.61
CA GLY A 104 -19.02 20.10 -32.50
C GLY A 104 -18.03 19.01 -32.95
N HIS A 105 -18.16 17.78 -32.43
CA HIS A 105 -17.30 16.66 -32.82
C HIS A 105 -18.09 15.72 -33.73
N ALA A 106 -17.56 15.46 -34.92
CA ALA A 106 -18.18 14.55 -35.88
C ALA A 106 -18.30 13.13 -35.28
N ALA A 107 -19.29 12.36 -35.74
CA ALA A 107 -19.53 10.96 -35.34
C ALA A 107 -18.33 10.01 -35.56
N GLU A 108 -17.26 10.49 -36.22
CA GLU A 108 -16.02 9.77 -36.53
C GLU A 108 -14.87 10.07 -35.54
N GLY A 109 -15.05 10.99 -34.59
CA GLY A 109 -14.04 11.30 -33.57
C GLY A 109 -13.81 10.13 -32.60
N ARG A 110 -12.58 9.98 -32.09
CA ARG A 110 -12.27 8.93 -31.10
C ARG A 110 -12.96 9.26 -29.78
N LEU A 111 -13.93 8.45 -29.38
CA LEU A 111 -14.64 8.60 -28.11
C LEU A 111 -13.86 7.93 -26.98
N LYS A 112 -13.47 8.70 -25.96
CA LYS A 112 -12.88 8.22 -24.70
C LYS A 112 -13.94 8.28 -23.60
N LEU A 113 -14.27 7.13 -23.02
CA LEU A 113 -15.24 7.02 -21.93
C LEU A 113 -14.53 6.73 -20.61
N PHE A 114 -14.65 7.63 -19.65
CA PHE A 114 -14.16 7.46 -18.28
C PHE A 114 -15.28 6.89 -17.41
N VAL A 115 -15.13 5.66 -16.97
CA VAL A 115 -16.13 4.90 -16.24
C VAL A 115 -15.78 4.86 -14.75
N SER A 116 -16.80 4.98 -13.90
CA SER A 116 -16.64 4.87 -12.45
C SER A 116 -16.32 3.44 -11.99
N GLU A 117 -15.64 3.30 -10.86
CA GLU A 117 -15.39 2.00 -10.21
C GLU A 117 -16.69 1.23 -9.94
N GLU A 118 -17.74 1.92 -9.49
CA GLU A 118 -19.03 1.27 -9.19
C GLU A 118 -19.61 0.58 -10.43
N SER A 119 -19.59 1.24 -11.58
CA SER A 119 -20.12 0.65 -12.82
C SER A 119 -19.31 -0.55 -13.29
N VAL A 120 -17.98 -0.49 -13.15
CA VAL A 120 -17.08 -1.56 -13.61
C VAL A 120 -17.18 -2.79 -12.70
N PHE A 121 -17.21 -2.62 -11.38
CA PHE A 121 -17.17 -3.73 -10.43
C PHE A 121 -18.56 -4.25 -10.01
N ALA A 122 -19.57 -3.38 -9.90
CA ALA A 122 -20.90 -3.81 -9.47
C ALA A 122 -21.77 -4.29 -10.64
N ARG A 123 -21.49 -3.83 -11.87
CA ARG A 123 -22.32 -4.06 -13.07
C ARG A 123 -21.48 -4.30 -14.33
N PRO A 124 -20.52 -5.24 -14.31
CA PRO A 124 -19.61 -5.46 -15.43
C PRO A 124 -20.33 -5.79 -16.75
N GLU A 125 -21.52 -6.39 -16.69
CA GLU A 125 -22.35 -6.71 -17.85
C GLU A 125 -22.85 -5.47 -18.60
N SER A 126 -23.12 -4.37 -17.89
CA SER A 126 -23.62 -3.13 -18.49
C SER A 126 -22.60 -2.48 -19.43
N LEU A 127 -21.30 -2.79 -19.26
CA LEU A 127 -20.22 -2.27 -20.11
C LEU A 127 -20.34 -2.74 -21.58
N LYS A 128 -21.15 -3.78 -21.85
CA LYS A 128 -21.47 -4.22 -23.21
C LYS A 128 -22.38 -3.25 -23.96
N ASP A 129 -23.16 -2.45 -23.23
CA ASP A 129 -24.11 -1.50 -23.81
C ASP A 129 -23.43 -0.22 -24.28
N LEU A 130 -22.15 -0.02 -23.89
CA LEU A 130 -21.34 1.10 -24.32
C LEU A 130 -20.95 0.97 -25.81
N PRO A 131 -20.74 2.09 -26.52
CA PRO A 131 -20.36 2.08 -27.93
C PRO A 131 -19.11 1.24 -28.19
N ALA A 132 -19.19 0.29 -29.13
CA ALA A 132 -18.13 -0.70 -29.37
C ALA A 132 -16.78 -0.12 -29.84
N GLY A 133 -16.78 1.11 -30.39
CA GLY A 133 -15.58 1.83 -30.82
C GLY A 133 -15.00 2.78 -29.78
N ALA A 134 -15.58 2.87 -28.58
CA ALA A 134 -15.12 3.76 -27.53
C ALA A 134 -13.88 3.20 -26.81
N GLU A 135 -12.89 4.05 -26.57
CA GLU A 135 -11.78 3.77 -25.66
C GLU A 135 -12.29 3.89 -24.22
N LEU A 136 -12.39 2.76 -23.53
CA LEU A 136 -12.85 2.72 -22.15
C LEU A 136 -11.67 2.97 -21.19
N HIS A 137 -11.90 3.80 -20.18
CA HIS A 137 -10.95 4.08 -19.11
C HIS A 137 -11.66 3.93 -17.76
N LEU A 138 -11.09 3.19 -16.83
CA LEU A 138 -11.53 3.14 -15.43
C LEU A 138 -10.86 4.29 -14.67
N LEU A 139 -11.64 5.14 -14.00
CA LEU A 139 -11.11 6.10 -13.05
C LEU A 139 -11.07 5.45 -11.66
N ALA A 140 -9.87 5.18 -11.15
CA ALA A 140 -9.66 4.65 -9.80
C ALA A 140 -8.52 5.37 -9.08
N ASP A 141 -8.70 5.66 -7.78
CA ASP A 141 -7.73 6.41 -6.96
C ASP A 141 -7.22 7.72 -7.62
N GLY A 142 -8.10 8.42 -8.32
CA GLY A 142 -7.78 9.66 -9.05
C GLY A 142 -6.93 9.48 -10.31
N ARG A 143 -6.68 8.25 -10.75
CA ARG A 143 -5.92 7.89 -11.95
C ARG A 143 -6.81 7.15 -12.96
N SER A 144 -6.53 7.35 -14.24
CA SER A 144 -7.24 6.67 -15.33
C SER A 144 -6.46 5.46 -15.83
N TYR A 145 -7.11 4.30 -15.88
CA TYR A 145 -6.55 3.04 -16.39
C TYR A 145 -7.32 2.64 -17.64
N ARG A 146 -6.62 2.36 -18.74
CA ARG A 146 -7.30 1.92 -19.97
C ARG A 146 -7.89 0.53 -19.75
N LEU A 147 -9.12 0.32 -20.17
CA LEU A 147 -9.79 -0.97 -20.12
C LEU A 147 -9.70 -1.68 -21.47
N SER A 148 -9.31 -2.94 -21.44
CA SER A 148 -9.37 -3.86 -22.59
C SER A 148 -10.22 -5.08 -22.23
N LYS A 149 -10.81 -5.75 -23.23
CA LYS A 149 -11.59 -6.96 -23.01
C LYS A 149 -10.64 -8.14 -22.73
N ASP A 150 -10.93 -8.93 -21.70
CA ASP A 150 -10.18 -10.15 -21.40
C ASP A 150 -10.65 -11.30 -22.30
N VAL A 151 -9.96 -11.51 -23.41
CA VAL A 151 -10.26 -12.56 -24.40
C VAL A 151 -10.04 -13.97 -23.83
N ALA A 152 -9.23 -14.12 -22.77
CA ALA A 152 -8.95 -15.41 -22.15
C ALA A 152 -10.04 -15.82 -21.13
N SER A 153 -10.90 -14.90 -20.71
CA SER A 153 -12.01 -15.21 -19.81
C SER A 153 -13.20 -15.76 -20.58
N SER A 154 -13.83 -16.84 -20.09
CA SER A 154 -15.04 -17.42 -20.68
C SER A 154 -16.30 -16.55 -20.47
N GLY A 155 -16.15 -15.38 -19.85
CA GLY A 155 -17.22 -14.44 -19.51
C GLY A 155 -16.88 -13.00 -19.92
N VAL A 156 -17.57 -12.04 -19.30
CA VAL A 156 -17.37 -10.60 -19.54
C VAL A 156 -16.24 -10.10 -18.65
N GLY A 157 -15.01 -10.49 -18.96
CA GLY A 157 -13.82 -10.02 -18.26
C GLY A 157 -13.28 -8.74 -18.90
N TYR A 158 -12.77 -7.84 -18.06
CA TYR A 158 -12.00 -6.68 -18.49
C TYR A 158 -10.63 -6.70 -17.80
N LEU A 159 -9.63 -6.15 -18.49
CA LEU A 159 -8.29 -5.92 -17.99
C LEU A 159 -8.07 -4.42 -17.86
N ALA A 160 -7.50 -3.97 -16.76
CA ALA A 160 -7.06 -2.60 -16.57
C ALA A 160 -5.56 -2.48 -16.84
N GLU A 161 -5.17 -1.72 -17.85
CA GLU A 161 -3.79 -1.47 -18.22
C GLU A 161 -3.15 -0.48 -17.23
N VAL A 162 -2.12 -0.95 -16.51
CA VAL A 162 -1.40 -0.15 -15.50
C VAL A 162 -0.08 0.37 -16.06
N LYS A 163 0.58 -0.44 -16.89
CA LYS A 163 1.79 -0.11 -17.66
C LYS A 163 1.66 -0.76 -19.05
N PRO A 164 2.46 -0.33 -20.05
CA PRO A 164 2.35 -0.84 -21.42
C PRO A 164 2.37 -2.37 -21.54
N ASN A 165 3.12 -3.06 -20.68
CA ASN A 165 3.23 -4.52 -20.71
C ASN A 165 2.62 -5.20 -19.48
N LEU A 166 1.84 -4.47 -18.67
CA LEU A 166 1.23 -4.98 -17.44
C LEU A 166 -0.23 -4.53 -17.31
N SER A 167 -1.13 -5.51 -17.29
CA SER A 167 -2.56 -5.29 -17.04
C SER A 167 -3.02 -6.08 -15.82
N ILE A 168 -4.02 -5.58 -15.09
CA ILE A 168 -4.67 -6.29 -13.98
C ILE A 168 -5.99 -6.85 -14.46
N ARG A 169 -6.26 -8.12 -14.17
CA ARG A 169 -7.59 -8.70 -14.38
C ARG A 169 -8.58 -8.12 -13.38
N LEU A 170 -9.67 -7.55 -13.90
CA LEU A 170 -10.74 -7.03 -13.06
C LEU A 170 -11.62 -8.18 -12.56
N GLY A 171 -11.74 -8.25 -11.23
CA GLY A 171 -12.60 -9.19 -10.52
C GLY A 171 -13.27 -8.46 -9.35
N GLU A 172 -12.85 -8.76 -8.13
CA GLU A 172 -13.35 -8.04 -6.95
C GLU A 172 -12.68 -6.66 -6.81
N ARG A 173 -13.47 -5.62 -6.50
CA ARG A 173 -12.96 -4.26 -6.23
C ARG A 173 -11.87 -4.24 -5.17
N ALA A 174 -12.08 -4.93 -4.04
CA ALA A 174 -11.12 -4.95 -2.96
C ALA A 174 -9.75 -5.51 -3.39
N LEU A 175 -9.74 -6.55 -4.22
CA LEU A 175 -8.50 -7.15 -4.75
C LEU A 175 -7.83 -6.26 -5.81
N PHE A 176 -8.62 -5.52 -6.59
CA PHE A 176 -8.09 -4.55 -7.52
C PHE A 176 -7.40 -3.38 -6.80
N ASP A 177 -8.05 -2.82 -5.78
CA ASP A 177 -7.49 -1.75 -4.95
C ASP A 177 -6.22 -2.21 -4.23
N GLU A 178 -6.22 -3.46 -3.75
CA GLU A 178 -5.06 -4.12 -3.16
C GLU A 178 -3.90 -4.26 -4.15
N ALA A 179 -4.18 -4.74 -5.36
CA ALA A 179 -3.19 -4.86 -6.42
C ALA A 179 -2.61 -3.50 -6.82
N LEU A 180 -3.45 -2.48 -7.01
CA LEU A 180 -3.01 -1.11 -7.32
C LEU A 180 -2.11 -0.55 -6.21
N TRP A 181 -2.50 -0.77 -4.95
CA TRP A 181 -1.71 -0.33 -3.80
C TRP A 181 -0.32 -0.98 -3.83
N HIS A 182 -0.23 -2.30 -4.02
CA HIS A 182 1.05 -3.02 -4.10
C HIS A 182 1.91 -2.58 -5.28
N LEU A 183 1.30 -2.43 -6.46
CA LEU A 183 1.98 -1.99 -7.68
C LEU A 183 2.55 -0.57 -7.56
N GLY A 184 1.88 0.31 -6.81
CA GLY A 184 2.35 1.67 -6.54
C GLY A 184 3.42 1.78 -5.45
N ARG A 185 3.79 0.68 -4.75
CA ARG A 185 4.80 0.75 -3.68
C ARG A 185 6.20 0.87 -4.24
N ALA A 186 6.97 1.75 -3.61
CA ALA A 186 8.39 1.88 -3.90
C ALA A 186 9.16 0.61 -3.52
N LEU A 187 10.02 0.14 -4.42
CA LEU A 187 10.88 -1.00 -4.17
C LEU A 187 12.16 -0.56 -3.46
N LYS A 188 12.33 -1.02 -2.22
CA LYS A 188 13.56 -0.81 -1.47
C LYS A 188 14.52 -1.96 -1.76
N ARG A 189 15.59 -1.69 -2.50
CA ARG A 189 16.62 -2.70 -2.83
C ARG A 189 17.23 -3.38 -1.60
N SER A 190 17.33 -2.65 -0.49
CA SER A 190 17.79 -3.16 0.80
C SER A 190 16.84 -4.17 1.45
N GLU A 191 15.63 -4.33 0.93
CA GLU A 191 14.61 -5.25 1.44
C GLU A 191 14.33 -6.40 0.47
N ILE A 192 14.99 -6.47 -0.70
CA ILE A 192 14.79 -7.54 -1.69
C ILE A 192 16.02 -8.45 -1.70
N ARG A 193 15.80 -9.76 -1.66
CA ARG A 193 16.86 -10.77 -1.78
C ARG A 193 16.55 -11.74 -2.88
N VAL A 194 17.54 -11.99 -3.73
CA VAL A 194 17.50 -13.10 -4.68
C VAL A 194 18.25 -14.26 -4.07
N VAL A 195 17.61 -15.43 -4.00
CA VAL A 195 18.17 -16.60 -3.32
C VAL A 195 18.31 -17.76 -4.29
N SER A 196 19.45 -18.44 -4.21
CA SER A 196 19.72 -19.73 -4.84
C SER A 196 19.71 -20.83 -3.78
N LEU A 197 18.94 -21.89 -4.05
CA LEU A 197 18.82 -23.07 -3.20
C LEU A 197 19.93 -24.06 -3.54
N GLU A 198 20.88 -24.23 -2.62
CA GLU A 198 22.04 -25.10 -2.75
C GLU A 198 22.06 -26.11 -1.58
N PRO A 199 21.79 -27.40 -1.83
CA PRO A 199 21.89 -28.46 -0.83
C PRO A 199 23.26 -28.46 -0.13
N GLY A 200 23.28 -28.39 1.21
CA GLY A 200 24.52 -28.29 1.99
C GLY A 200 25.12 -26.87 2.03
N GLY A 201 24.43 -25.87 1.50
CA GLY A 201 24.79 -24.46 1.62
C GLY A 201 24.63 -23.90 3.03
N PRO A 202 24.76 -22.57 3.20
CA PRO A 202 24.52 -21.90 4.47
C PRO A 202 23.15 -22.24 5.07
N GLN A 203 23.06 -22.36 6.39
CA GLN A 203 21.80 -22.68 7.08
C GLN A 203 21.03 -21.44 7.54
N THR A 204 21.65 -20.26 7.45
CA THR A 204 21.10 -18.98 7.91
C THR A 204 21.30 -17.90 6.86
N LEU A 205 20.40 -16.93 6.84
CA LEU A 205 20.55 -15.69 6.08
C LEU A 205 21.04 -14.59 7.03
N SER A 206 21.91 -13.69 6.55
CA SER A 206 22.26 -12.49 7.30
C SER A 206 21.07 -11.52 7.33
N ALA A 207 20.85 -10.82 8.43
CA ALA A 207 19.74 -9.85 8.53
C ALA A 207 19.80 -8.74 7.46
N ALA A 208 21.00 -8.32 7.04
CA ALA A 208 21.18 -7.36 5.95
C ALA A 208 21.52 -8.05 4.61
N PRO A 209 21.01 -7.52 3.46
CA PRO A 209 21.35 -8.06 2.14
C PRO A 209 22.81 -7.78 1.82
N ARG A 210 23.45 -8.73 1.15
CA ARG A 210 24.81 -8.56 0.67
C ARG A 210 24.74 -7.73 -0.60
N LEU A 211 25.44 -6.60 -0.61
CA LEU A 211 25.52 -5.72 -1.78
C LEU A 211 26.93 -5.83 -2.38
N GLU A 212 27.01 -5.77 -3.70
CA GLU A 212 28.28 -5.71 -4.41
C GLU A 212 29.01 -4.39 -4.12
N THR A 213 30.30 -4.49 -3.80
CA THR A 213 31.16 -3.34 -3.49
C THR A 213 31.30 -2.46 -4.74
N GLY A 214 30.74 -1.24 -4.70
CA GLY A 214 30.83 -0.25 -5.78
C GLY A 214 29.58 -0.14 -6.67
N GLY A 215 28.74 -1.18 -6.74
CA GLY A 215 27.56 -1.21 -7.62
C GLY A 215 26.19 -1.12 -6.93
N GLN A 216 26.12 -1.33 -5.61
CA GLN A 216 24.88 -1.48 -4.84
C GLN A 216 23.90 -2.54 -5.42
N ALA A 217 24.38 -3.44 -6.29
CA ALA A 217 23.59 -4.56 -6.79
C ALA A 217 23.44 -5.60 -5.68
N ALA A 218 22.23 -6.16 -5.53
CA ALA A 218 22.00 -7.23 -4.58
C ALA A 218 22.72 -8.51 -5.05
N LEU A 219 23.62 -9.03 -4.22
CA LEU A 219 24.24 -10.32 -4.45
C LEU A 219 23.22 -11.44 -4.25
N ILE A 220 23.41 -12.53 -4.99
CA ILE A 220 22.59 -13.72 -4.86
C ILE A 220 23.06 -14.48 -3.61
N ASP A 221 22.15 -14.63 -2.65
CA ASP A 221 22.41 -15.38 -1.42
C ASP A 221 22.21 -16.88 -1.69
N LYS A 222 23.13 -17.70 -1.21
CA LYS A 222 23.03 -19.18 -1.26
C LYS A 222 22.46 -19.69 0.06
N ILE A 223 21.51 -20.61 0.01
CA ILE A 223 20.91 -21.22 1.22
C ILE A 223 20.63 -22.70 1.00
N ASP A 224 20.74 -23.49 2.06
CA ASP A 224 20.21 -24.85 2.07
C ASP A 224 18.66 -24.83 1.97
N PRO A 225 18.05 -25.49 0.95
CA PRO A 225 16.61 -25.50 0.74
C PRO A 225 15.80 -26.01 1.95
N TRP A 226 16.29 -27.00 2.69
CA TRP A 226 15.57 -27.55 3.85
C TRP A 226 15.73 -26.69 5.10
N LYS A 227 16.70 -25.77 5.11
CA LYS A 227 16.90 -24.79 6.19
C LYS A 227 16.29 -23.43 5.87
N LEU A 228 15.88 -23.20 4.62
CA LEU A 228 15.25 -21.95 4.20
C LEU A 228 14.08 -21.54 5.11
N PRO A 229 13.09 -22.41 5.44
CA PRO A 229 11.99 -22.03 6.32
C PRO A 229 12.43 -21.40 7.65
N ALA A 230 13.43 -21.99 8.31
CA ALA A 230 13.98 -21.46 9.56
C ALA A 230 14.77 -20.17 9.33
N ALA A 231 15.52 -20.09 8.22
CA ALA A 231 16.33 -18.93 7.86
C ALA A 231 15.47 -17.68 7.58
N LEU A 232 14.24 -17.83 7.07
CA LEU A 232 13.33 -16.70 6.78
C LEU A 232 13.07 -15.83 8.01
N ARG A 233 13.08 -16.39 9.22
CA ARG A 233 12.87 -15.63 10.47
C ARG A 233 13.90 -14.51 10.70
N SER A 234 15.10 -14.65 10.12
CA SER A 234 16.17 -13.65 10.23
C SER A 234 16.00 -12.44 9.31
N ILE A 235 15.10 -12.53 8.32
CA ILE A 235 14.87 -11.50 7.30
C ILE A 235 13.43 -10.95 7.35
N ARG A 236 12.83 -10.92 8.54
CA ARG A 236 11.49 -10.38 8.76
C ARG A 236 11.34 -9.00 8.13
N GLY A 237 10.21 -8.77 7.47
CA GLY A 237 9.93 -7.51 6.77
C GLY A 237 10.37 -7.51 5.31
N GLN A 238 11.31 -8.36 4.91
CA GLN A 238 11.91 -8.36 3.57
C GLN A 238 11.10 -9.17 2.55
N THR A 239 11.52 -9.07 1.28
CA THR A 239 10.99 -9.81 0.14
C THR A 239 12.07 -10.77 -0.35
N ILE A 240 11.74 -12.06 -0.42
CA ILE A 240 12.60 -13.09 -0.98
C ILE A 240 12.11 -13.46 -2.38
N VAL A 241 13.05 -13.51 -3.33
CA VAL A 241 12.84 -13.91 -4.72
C VAL A 241 13.52 -15.27 -4.91
N VAL A 242 12.73 -16.27 -5.27
CA VAL A 242 13.19 -17.63 -5.57
C VAL A 242 12.81 -17.97 -7.01
N THR A 243 13.67 -18.70 -7.71
CA THR A 243 13.44 -19.10 -9.11
C THR A 243 13.46 -20.61 -9.23
N GLY A 244 12.55 -21.15 -10.04
CA GLY A 244 12.50 -22.58 -10.35
C GLY A 244 11.30 -22.93 -11.22
N ARG A 245 11.20 -24.19 -11.60
CA ARG A 245 10.06 -24.71 -12.37
C ARG A 245 8.95 -25.12 -11.41
N VAL A 246 7.78 -24.50 -11.54
CA VAL A 246 6.62 -24.81 -10.69
C VAL A 246 5.74 -25.83 -11.40
N GLU A 247 5.62 -27.02 -10.82
CA GLU A 247 4.76 -28.10 -11.30
C GLU A 247 3.81 -28.53 -10.19
N GLY A 248 2.54 -28.12 -10.33
CA GLY A 248 1.55 -28.34 -9.28
C GLY A 248 1.95 -27.66 -7.98
N GLU A 249 2.17 -28.45 -6.93
CA GLU A 249 2.54 -27.99 -5.58
C GLU A 249 4.05 -27.93 -5.35
N PHE A 250 4.85 -28.34 -6.33
CA PHE A 250 6.30 -28.47 -6.20
C PHE A 250 7.05 -27.38 -6.96
N LEU A 251 8.04 -26.80 -6.30
CA LEU A 251 9.08 -25.98 -6.90
C LEU A 251 10.30 -26.86 -7.19
N HIS A 252 10.51 -27.16 -8.46
CA HIS A 252 11.67 -27.89 -8.97
C HIS A 252 12.84 -26.95 -9.19
N PHE A 253 14.01 -27.35 -8.72
CA PHE A 253 15.24 -26.60 -8.88
C PHE A 253 16.46 -27.52 -9.10
N ARG A 254 17.45 -27.02 -9.82
CA ARG A 254 18.67 -27.72 -10.17
C ARG A 254 19.79 -27.34 -9.21
N ALA A 255 20.20 -28.30 -8.40
CA ALA A 255 21.38 -28.23 -7.56
C ALA A 255 22.59 -28.88 -8.24
N ALA A 256 23.79 -28.71 -7.67
CA ALA A 256 25.01 -29.36 -8.16
C ALA A 256 24.90 -30.90 -8.21
N ALA A 257 24.11 -31.49 -7.31
CA ALA A 257 23.87 -32.93 -7.23
C ALA A 257 22.68 -33.44 -8.08
N GLY A 258 22.05 -32.56 -8.88
CA GLY A 258 20.88 -32.88 -9.70
C GLY A 258 19.64 -32.06 -9.36
N GLU A 259 18.53 -32.39 -10.00
CA GLU A 259 17.23 -31.76 -9.76
C GLU A 259 16.62 -32.21 -8.43
N ARG A 260 16.06 -31.27 -7.68
CA ARG A 260 15.33 -31.51 -6.42
C ARG A 260 14.07 -30.66 -6.40
N SER A 261 13.16 -30.98 -5.49
CA SER A 261 11.90 -30.25 -5.32
C SER A 261 11.66 -29.82 -3.87
N LEU A 262 10.86 -28.76 -3.72
CA LEU A 262 10.32 -28.28 -2.45
C LEU A 262 8.81 -28.09 -2.59
N LEU A 263 8.05 -28.26 -1.51
CA LEU A 263 6.64 -27.90 -1.49
C LEU A 263 6.49 -26.37 -1.45
N VAL A 264 5.77 -25.82 -2.42
CA VAL A 264 5.48 -24.38 -2.51
C VAL A 264 4.68 -23.92 -1.30
N ASP A 265 3.73 -24.73 -0.83
CA ASP A 265 2.89 -24.39 0.32
C ASP A 265 3.66 -24.34 1.63
N ASP A 266 4.66 -25.20 1.82
CA ASP A 266 5.54 -25.14 2.98
C ASP A 266 6.40 -23.87 2.95
N LEU A 267 6.86 -23.46 1.77
CA LEU A 267 7.60 -22.22 1.59
C LEU A 267 6.72 -20.98 1.84
N LYS A 268 5.49 -20.97 1.32
CA LYS A 268 4.48 -19.91 1.59
C LYS A 268 4.15 -19.85 3.08
N ARG A 269 3.90 -20.99 3.73
CA ARG A 269 3.65 -21.07 5.17
C ARG A 269 4.83 -20.52 5.98
N ALA A 270 6.06 -20.90 5.63
CA ALA A 270 7.25 -20.42 6.29
C ALA A 270 7.46 -18.90 6.09
N ALA A 271 7.22 -18.39 4.88
CA ALA A 271 7.28 -16.96 4.59
C ALA A 271 6.22 -16.19 5.38
N LYS A 272 5.02 -16.76 5.53
CA LYS A 272 3.97 -16.21 6.39
C LYS A 272 4.40 -16.14 7.85
N GLU A 273 4.84 -17.25 8.44
CA GLU A 273 5.27 -17.29 9.85
C GLU A 273 6.42 -16.33 10.15
N ALA A 274 7.33 -16.16 9.20
CA ALA A 274 8.47 -15.25 9.32
C ALA A 274 8.12 -13.79 9.04
N ASP A 275 6.86 -13.47 8.67
CA ASP A 275 6.47 -12.20 8.06
C ASP A 275 7.48 -11.81 6.97
N VAL A 276 7.56 -12.56 5.88
CA VAL A 276 8.40 -12.32 4.69
C VAL A 276 7.50 -12.35 3.46
N ASN A 277 7.73 -11.45 2.50
CA ASN A 277 7.06 -11.48 1.20
C ASN A 277 7.79 -12.48 0.30
N LEU A 278 7.07 -13.38 -0.36
CA LEU A 278 7.64 -14.39 -1.23
C LEU A 278 7.31 -14.06 -2.69
N VAL A 279 8.31 -14.05 -3.56
CA VAL A 279 8.15 -13.91 -5.00
C VAL A 279 8.81 -15.12 -5.66
N LEU A 280 8.00 -15.93 -6.32
CA LEU A 280 8.43 -17.08 -7.11
C LEU A 280 8.46 -16.65 -8.58
N LEU A 281 9.65 -16.71 -9.16
CA LEU A 281 9.83 -16.57 -10.61
C LEU A 281 9.71 -17.97 -11.21
N GLU A 282 8.58 -18.24 -11.84
CA GLU A 282 8.34 -19.51 -12.53
C GLU A 282 9.20 -19.52 -13.79
N ALA A 283 10.03 -20.56 -13.94
CA ALA A 283 10.86 -20.79 -15.11
C ALA A 283 10.48 -22.10 -15.79
N ALA A 284 10.64 -22.18 -17.10
CA ALA A 284 10.43 -23.44 -17.84
C ALA A 284 11.43 -24.51 -17.42
N ASP A 285 12.67 -24.10 -17.13
CA ASP A 285 13.73 -24.96 -16.63
C ASP A 285 13.97 -24.73 -15.13
N PRO A 286 14.35 -25.77 -14.36
CA PRO A 286 14.62 -25.66 -12.92
C PRO A 286 15.94 -24.93 -12.59
N VAL A 287 16.45 -24.07 -13.48
CA VAL A 287 17.74 -23.39 -13.31
C VAL A 287 17.57 -22.17 -12.40
N GLN A 288 18.57 -21.92 -11.56
CA GLN A 288 18.57 -20.82 -10.60
C GLN A 288 19.57 -19.70 -10.96
N PRO A 289 19.26 -18.45 -10.56
CA PRO A 289 20.19 -17.34 -10.73
C PRO A 289 21.49 -17.58 -9.96
N GLY A 290 22.63 -17.18 -10.54
CA GLY A 290 23.94 -17.30 -9.91
C GLY A 290 24.60 -18.67 -10.05
N GLY A 291 23.91 -19.66 -10.63
CA GLY A 291 24.53 -20.88 -11.14
C GLY A 291 25.46 -20.59 -12.33
N ARG A 292 26.23 -21.60 -12.75
CA ARG A 292 26.97 -21.58 -14.02
C ARG A 292 26.30 -22.51 -15.02
N ASN A 293 26.10 -22.06 -16.25
CA ASN A 293 25.64 -22.95 -17.33
C ASN A 293 26.78 -23.88 -17.79
N TRP A 294 26.49 -24.78 -18.74
CA TRP A 294 27.47 -25.70 -19.33
C TRP A 294 28.68 -24.98 -19.96
N PHE A 295 28.51 -23.71 -20.34
CA PHE A 295 29.56 -22.83 -20.87
C PHE A 295 30.27 -21.99 -19.80
N TRP A 296 30.08 -22.31 -18.51
CA TRP A 296 30.69 -21.61 -17.36
C TRP A 296 30.27 -20.14 -17.20
N GLN A 297 29.23 -19.70 -17.90
CA GLN A 297 28.67 -18.35 -17.79
C GLN A 297 27.68 -18.28 -16.62
N ARG A 298 27.65 -17.13 -15.95
CA ARG A 298 26.74 -16.88 -14.81
C ARG A 298 25.31 -16.82 -15.35
N VAL A 299 24.44 -17.65 -14.78
CA VAL A 299 23.02 -17.65 -15.14
C VAL A 299 22.37 -16.43 -14.52
N GLU A 300 21.77 -15.60 -15.36
CA GLU A 300 21.02 -14.42 -14.96
C GLU A 300 19.57 -14.53 -15.41
N VAL A 301 18.68 -13.85 -14.69
CA VAL A 301 17.29 -13.65 -15.15
C VAL A 301 17.31 -12.37 -15.99
N PRO A 302 17.04 -12.44 -17.31
CA PRO A 302 17.03 -11.26 -18.17
C PRO A 302 16.15 -10.16 -17.61
N GLY A 303 16.69 -8.94 -17.52
CA GLY A 303 15.96 -7.78 -17.05
C GLY A 303 15.76 -7.71 -15.53
N LEU A 304 16.10 -8.73 -14.73
CA LEU A 304 15.93 -8.69 -13.27
C LEU A 304 16.78 -7.59 -12.62
N GLU A 305 18.04 -7.42 -13.03
CA GLU A 305 18.87 -6.34 -12.49
C GLU A 305 18.30 -4.96 -12.84
N LYS A 306 17.82 -4.78 -14.08
CA LYS A 306 17.15 -3.55 -14.53
C LYS A 306 15.84 -3.33 -13.78
N ALA A 307 15.08 -4.39 -13.51
CA ALA A 307 13.83 -4.37 -12.77
C ALA A 307 14.06 -4.00 -11.30
N LEU A 308 15.07 -4.59 -10.64
CA LEU A 308 15.46 -4.22 -9.27
C LEU A 308 15.95 -2.78 -9.17
N LYS A 309 16.36 -2.17 -10.29
CA LYS A 309 16.72 -0.75 -10.34
C LYS A 309 15.53 0.21 -10.40
N LYS A 310 14.32 -0.29 -10.63
CA LYS A 310 13.10 0.52 -10.78
C LYS A 310 12.60 1.12 -9.47
N ALA A 311 11.76 2.14 -9.62
CA ALA A 311 11.24 2.90 -8.49
C ALA A 311 10.12 2.14 -7.75
N ASP A 312 9.18 1.55 -8.48
CA ASP A 312 8.00 0.87 -7.93
C ASP A 312 7.84 -0.58 -8.43
N PHE A 313 6.91 -1.31 -7.81
CA PHE A 313 6.66 -2.72 -8.13
C PHE A 313 6.03 -2.89 -9.52
N ALA A 314 5.21 -1.95 -9.97
CA ALA A 314 4.66 -1.94 -11.32
C ALA A 314 5.76 -1.87 -12.38
N ASP A 315 6.72 -0.96 -12.21
CA ASP A 315 7.86 -0.78 -13.09
C ASP A 315 8.78 -2.01 -13.08
N PHE A 316 8.90 -2.69 -11.92
CA PHE A 316 9.64 -3.95 -11.83
C PHE A 316 8.97 -5.05 -12.67
N LEU A 317 7.66 -5.24 -12.53
CA LEU A 317 6.93 -6.23 -13.32
C LEU A 317 6.93 -5.86 -14.82
N ASP A 318 6.73 -4.58 -15.15
CA ASP A 318 6.81 -4.09 -16.53
C ASP A 318 8.21 -4.35 -17.11
N ALA A 319 9.29 -4.05 -16.37
CA ALA A 319 10.66 -4.30 -16.80
C ALA A 319 10.96 -5.78 -17.05
N LEU A 320 10.39 -6.69 -16.26
CA LEU A 320 10.49 -8.14 -16.49
C LEU A 320 9.72 -8.58 -17.75
N SER A 321 8.75 -7.79 -18.20
CA SER A 321 7.93 -8.07 -19.39
C SER A 321 8.35 -7.33 -20.66
N GLN A 322 9.35 -6.42 -20.62
CA GLN A 322 9.72 -5.55 -21.75
C GLN A 322 10.10 -6.25 -23.06
N ASN A 323 10.44 -7.54 -23.02
CA ASN A 323 10.76 -8.35 -24.20
C ASN A 323 9.73 -9.47 -24.44
N ARG A 324 8.52 -9.33 -23.88
CA ARG A 324 7.52 -10.41 -23.82
C ARG A 324 6.13 -9.88 -24.15
N GLN A 325 5.21 -10.82 -24.31
CA GLN A 325 3.77 -10.52 -24.40
C GLN A 325 3.29 -9.81 -23.12
N THR A 326 2.22 -9.02 -23.26
CA THR A 326 1.57 -8.31 -22.15
C THR A 326 1.29 -9.27 -20.99
N MET A 327 1.76 -8.94 -19.80
CA MET A 327 1.51 -9.73 -18.60
C MET A 327 0.17 -9.34 -17.96
N VAL A 328 -0.60 -10.34 -17.58
CA VAL A 328 -1.86 -10.19 -16.84
C VAL A 328 -1.62 -10.58 -15.38
N LEU A 329 -1.84 -9.63 -14.48
CA LEU A 329 -1.81 -9.82 -13.04
C LEU A 329 -3.22 -10.20 -12.57
N GLU A 330 -3.32 -11.37 -11.96
CA GLU A 330 -4.52 -11.89 -11.32
C GLU A 330 -4.34 -11.86 -9.80
N PRO A 331 -5.02 -10.95 -9.09
CA PRO A 331 -5.00 -10.93 -7.65
C PRO A 331 -5.92 -12.02 -7.07
N ARG A 332 -5.47 -12.67 -5.99
CA ARG A 332 -6.20 -13.71 -5.28
C ARG A 332 -6.16 -13.42 -3.79
N ARG A 333 -7.29 -13.62 -3.12
CA ARG A 333 -7.32 -13.62 -1.65
C ARG A 333 -6.55 -14.83 -1.16
N SER A 334 -5.55 -14.59 -0.34
CA SER A 334 -5.01 -15.63 0.52
C SER A 334 -5.73 -15.50 1.86
N LEU A 335 -6.24 -16.61 2.39
CA LEU A 335 -6.75 -16.61 3.74
C LEU A 335 -5.56 -16.31 4.67
N ASP A 336 -5.77 -15.53 5.73
CA ASP A 336 -4.76 -15.19 6.76
C ASP A 336 -3.90 -13.92 6.57
N GLY A 337 -4.48 -12.85 6.04
CA GLY A 337 -3.84 -11.52 6.02
C GLY A 337 -2.76 -11.35 4.96
N ARG A 338 -2.92 -12.07 3.83
CA ARG A 338 -2.01 -12.06 2.70
C ARG A 338 -2.77 -11.95 1.39
N VAL A 339 -2.09 -11.47 0.37
CA VAL A 339 -2.59 -11.38 -1.00
C VAL A 339 -1.66 -12.14 -1.93
N GLY A 340 -2.24 -13.02 -2.74
CA GLY A 340 -1.54 -13.72 -3.81
C GLY A 340 -1.67 -12.95 -5.11
N PHE A 341 -0.59 -12.82 -5.86
CA PHE A 341 -0.60 -12.34 -7.24
C PHE A 341 -0.06 -13.43 -8.16
N SER A 342 -0.82 -13.76 -9.19
CA SER A 342 -0.34 -14.60 -10.29
C SER A 342 -0.20 -13.71 -11.53
N VAL A 343 1.01 -13.57 -12.03
CA VAL A 343 1.32 -12.76 -13.21
C VAL A 343 1.71 -13.72 -14.34
N ARG A 344 0.92 -13.73 -15.42
CA ARG A 344 1.10 -14.65 -16.55
C ARG A 344 0.97 -13.92 -17.89
N PRO A 345 1.61 -14.39 -18.97
CA PRO A 345 1.43 -13.81 -20.30
C PRO A 345 -0.03 -13.85 -20.76
N SER A 346 -0.50 -12.79 -21.41
CA SER A 346 -1.83 -12.71 -22.00
C SER A 346 -1.99 -13.79 -23.08
N GLY A 347 -2.98 -14.68 -22.92
CA GLY A 347 -3.21 -15.79 -23.85
C GLY A 347 -2.62 -17.13 -23.40
N ALA A 348 -1.81 -17.15 -22.33
CA ALA A 348 -1.46 -18.38 -21.64
C ALA A 348 -2.72 -18.90 -20.91
N SER A 349 -3.53 -19.68 -21.62
CA SER A 349 -4.72 -20.29 -21.05
C SER A 349 -4.31 -21.15 -19.85
N THR A 350 -5.05 -21.04 -18.75
CA THR A 350 -5.02 -22.00 -17.63
C THR A 350 -5.62 -23.34 -18.08
N SER A 351 -5.08 -23.94 -19.13
CA SER A 351 -5.46 -25.27 -19.57
C SER A 351 -4.56 -26.26 -18.87
N THR A 352 -5.05 -26.83 -17.78
CA THR A 352 -4.64 -28.14 -17.29
C THR A 352 -5.01 -29.16 -18.38
N GLY A 353 -4.18 -29.26 -19.43
CA GLY A 353 -4.33 -30.22 -20.53
C GLY A 353 -4.37 -29.62 -21.95
N GLY A 354 -3.29 -29.88 -22.71
CA GLY A 354 -3.34 -30.22 -24.14
C GLY A 354 -3.36 -29.10 -25.20
N GLY A 355 -2.25 -28.96 -25.94
CA GLY A 355 -2.20 -28.24 -27.23
C GLY A 355 -0.82 -28.32 -27.90
N LEU A 356 -0.63 -29.30 -28.80
CA LEU A 356 0.63 -29.64 -29.48
C LEU A 356 1.22 -28.53 -30.38
N THR A 357 0.44 -27.51 -30.73
CA THR A 357 0.87 -26.39 -31.58
C THR A 357 1.58 -25.27 -30.81
N ASP A 358 1.29 -25.09 -29.52
CA ASP A 358 1.94 -24.10 -28.64
C ASP A 358 3.35 -24.55 -28.22
N THR A 359 3.58 -25.87 -28.21
CA THR A 359 4.89 -26.50 -27.94
C THR A 359 5.95 -26.23 -29.00
N LEU A 360 5.57 -26.05 -30.28
CA LEU A 360 6.55 -25.91 -31.37
C LEU A 360 7.14 -24.50 -31.46
N THR A 361 6.39 -23.46 -31.09
CA THR A 361 6.89 -22.08 -31.03
C THR A 361 7.65 -21.81 -29.74
N ARG A 362 7.30 -22.48 -28.63
CA ARG A 362 8.07 -22.48 -27.38
C ARG A 362 9.45 -23.13 -27.56
N TRP A 363 9.50 -24.29 -28.22
CA TRP A 363 10.74 -25.05 -28.43
C TRP A 363 11.82 -24.29 -29.21
N THR A 364 11.44 -23.44 -30.17
CA THR A 364 12.41 -22.65 -30.96
C THR A 364 13.00 -21.46 -30.20
N GLU A 365 12.26 -20.79 -29.31
CA GLU A 365 12.83 -19.77 -28.40
C GLU A 365 13.66 -20.41 -27.27
N GLU A 366 13.25 -21.60 -26.83
CA GLU A 366 13.85 -22.35 -25.72
C GLU A 366 15.26 -22.85 -26.05
N ILE A 367 15.50 -23.36 -27.28
CA ILE A 367 16.83 -23.78 -27.75
C ILE A 367 17.81 -22.59 -27.85
N PHE A 368 17.34 -21.43 -28.33
CA PHE A 368 18.21 -20.26 -28.43
C PHE A 368 18.52 -19.63 -27.06
N SER A 369 17.63 -19.74 -26.07
CA SER A 369 17.85 -19.22 -24.71
C SER A 369 18.88 -20.03 -23.90
N GLN A 370 18.91 -21.36 -24.06
CA GLN A 370 19.88 -22.24 -23.40
C GLN A 370 21.32 -22.01 -23.88
N ALA A 371 21.51 -21.59 -25.13
CA ALA A 371 22.81 -21.21 -25.67
C ALA A 371 23.36 -19.89 -25.09
N VAL A 372 22.51 -19.04 -24.49
CA VAL A 372 22.85 -17.69 -24.03
C VAL A 372 22.86 -17.56 -22.48
N GLY A 373 22.50 -18.61 -21.74
CA GLY A 373 22.61 -18.63 -20.26
C GLY A 373 21.51 -17.85 -19.52
N ASN A 374 20.35 -17.65 -20.16
CA ASN A 374 19.25 -16.84 -19.65
C ASN A 374 18.08 -17.70 -19.14
N ILE A 375 17.49 -17.35 -17.99
CA ILE A 375 16.26 -18.01 -17.49
C ILE A 375 15.02 -17.36 -18.11
N VAL A 376 14.27 -18.12 -18.90
CA VAL A 376 12.95 -17.69 -19.42
C VAL A 376 11.92 -17.87 -18.32
N THR A 377 11.41 -16.77 -17.76
CA THR A 377 10.36 -16.83 -16.73
C THR A 377 8.99 -16.94 -17.40
N SER A 378 8.26 -18.02 -17.16
CA SER A 378 6.93 -18.28 -17.73
C SER A 378 5.82 -17.56 -16.97
N GLY A 379 6.07 -17.19 -15.72
CA GLY A 379 5.12 -16.54 -14.83
C GLY A 379 5.79 -16.03 -13.57
N ILE A 380 5.04 -15.27 -12.78
CA ILE A 380 5.46 -14.82 -11.46
C ILE A 380 4.32 -15.11 -10.50
N GLU A 381 4.62 -15.81 -9.43
CA GLU A 381 3.69 -15.96 -8.30
C GLU A 381 4.25 -15.17 -7.12
N ALA A 382 3.51 -14.19 -6.63
CA ALA A 382 3.90 -13.44 -5.44
C ALA A 382 2.89 -13.71 -4.33
N ASP A 383 3.37 -14.08 -3.15
CA ASP A 383 2.59 -14.15 -1.93
C ASP A 383 3.07 -13.01 -1.02
N LEU A 384 2.28 -11.96 -0.93
CA LEU A 384 2.62 -10.72 -0.24
C LEU A 384 1.73 -10.53 0.99
N ARG A 385 2.22 -9.78 1.98
CA ARG A 385 1.36 -9.29 3.08
C ARG A 385 0.30 -8.35 2.52
N ASP A 386 -0.90 -8.41 3.07
CA ASP A 386 -1.94 -7.46 2.70
C ASP A 386 -1.58 -6.02 3.11
N LYS A 387 -2.32 -5.07 2.54
CA LYS A 387 -2.17 -3.62 2.75
C LYS A 387 -2.34 -3.25 4.19
N GLU A 388 -3.33 -3.81 4.88
CA GLU A 388 -3.59 -3.49 6.29
C GLU A 388 -2.39 -3.89 7.16
N ARG A 389 -1.94 -5.14 7.06
CA ARG A 389 -0.78 -5.66 7.80
C ARG A 389 0.49 -4.92 7.42
N GLN A 390 0.72 -4.66 6.16
CA GLN A 390 1.93 -3.99 5.71
C GLN A 390 1.96 -2.52 6.10
N SER A 391 0.82 -1.81 6.05
CA SER A 391 0.72 -0.42 6.54
C SER A 391 0.97 -0.36 8.05
N GLU A 392 0.42 -1.30 8.81
CA GLU A 392 0.67 -1.44 10.24
C GLU A 392 2.16 -1.62 10.54
N LEU A 393 2.85 -2.49 9.79
CA LEU A 393 4.30 -2.70 9.93
C LEU A 393 5.12 -1.46 9.55
N ASP A 394 4.77 -0.79 8.46
CA ASP A 394 5.48 0.41 7.98
C ASP A 394 5.33 1.60 8.96
N GLN A 395 4.25 1.61 9.75
CA GLN A 395 3.96 2.62 10.76
C GLN A 395 4.64 2.35 12.11
N ARG A 396 5.19 1.16 12.36
CA ARG A 396 5.85 0.85 13.64
C ARG A 396 7.11 1.70 13.82
N ILE A 397 7.18 2.42 14.94
CA ILE A 397 8.39 3.10 15.40
C ILE A 397 9.27 2.08 16.15
N VAL A 398 8.64 1.32 17.05
CA VAL A 398 9.28 0.22 17.79
C VAL A 398 8.90 -1.13 17.18
N PRO A 399 9.86 -1.92 16.70
CA PRO A 399 9.58 -3.27 16.20
C PRO A 399 8.92 -4.14 17.27
N GLY A 400 7.90 -4.90 16.88
CA GLY A 400 7.22 -5.88 17.74
C GLY A 400 6.00 -5.37 18.51
N ILE A 401 5.79 -4.05 18.61
CA ILE A 401 4.58 -3.46 19.21
C ILE A 401 3.64 -3.02 18.07
N PRO A 402 2.33 -3.35 18.09
CA PRO A 402 1.38 -2.86 17.10
C PRO A 402 1.39 -1.33 16.96
N SER A 403 1.35 -0.80 15.73
CA SER A 403 1.41 0.65 15.50
C SER A 403 0.30 1.42 16.22
N THR A 404 -0.92 0.86 16.24
CA THR A 404 -2.07 1.43 16.95
C THR A 404 -1.78 1.66 18.43
N LEU A 405 -1.11 0.72 19.10
CA LEU A 405 -0.76 0.88 20.52
C LEU A 405 0.33 1.94 20.71
N GLN A 406 1.29 2.05 19.79
CA GLN A 406 2.32 3.08 19.85
C GLN A 406 1.72 4.48 19.67
N PHE A 407 0.82 4.65 18.70
CA PHE A 407 0.13 5.92 18.50
C PHE A 407 -0.82 6.24 19.64
N LEU A 408 -1.53 5.26 20.20
CA LEU A 408 -2.37 5.45 21.38
C LEU A 408 -1.53 5.91 22.58
N TYR A 409 -0.35 5.31 22.76
CA TYR A 409 0.60 5.69 23.80
C TYR A 409 1.13 7.11 23.61
N ILE A 410 1.55 7.48 22.39
CA ILE A 410 2.02 8.83 22.06
C ILE A 410 0.89 9.87 22.25
N ALA A 411 -0.31 9.57 21.75
CA ALA A 411 -1.48 10.41 21.90
C ALA A 411 -1.84 10.59 23.38
N GLY A 412 -1.79 9.51 24.16
CA GLY A 412 -1.95 9.55 25.60
C GLY A 412 -0.92 10.44 26.28
N LEU A 413 0.35 10.35 25.90
CA LEU A 413 1.40 11.21 26.43
C LEU A 413 1.14 12.69 26.12
N VAL A 414 0.82 13.03 24.86
CA VAL A 414 0.52 14.40 24.43
C VAL A 414 -0.71 14.96 25.15
N LEU A 415 -1.81 14.21 25.18
CA LEU A 415 -3.04 14.62 25.88
C LEU A 415 -2.84 14.68 27.40
N GLY A 416 -1.99 13.82 27.96
CA GLY A 416 -1.59 13.87 29.35
C GLY A 416 -0.82 15.14 29.69
N VAL A 417 0.00 15.67 28.77
CA VAL A 417 0.64 16.97 28.93
C VAL A 417 -0.38 18.12 28.88
N VAL A 418 -1.38 18.05 28.00
CA VAL A 418 -2.49 19.03 27.97
C VAL A 418 -3.26 19.03 29.31
N GLY A 419 -3.54 17.83 29.85
CA GLY A 419 -4.21 17.66 31.14
C GLY A 419 -3.27 17.52 32.34
N LEU A 420 -2.03 18.03 32.27
CA LEU A 420 -0.98 17.71 33.25
C LEU A 420 -1.35 18.04 34.70
N SER A 421 -2.16 19.08 34.93
CA SER A 421 -2.66 19.45 36.26
C SER A 421 -3.50 18.34 36.89
N TYR A 422 -4.46 17.81 36.14
CA TYR A 422 -5.31 16.69 36.57
C TYR A 422 -4.52 15.38 36.65
N ALA A 423 -3.61 15.14 35.71
CA ALA A 423 -2.77 13.93 35.72
C ALA A 423 -1.86 13.90 36.97
N ARG A 424 -1.27 15.05 37.34
CA ARG A 424 -0.49 15.17 38.58
C ARG A 424 -1.33 14.98 39.83
N ALA A 425 -2.56 15.52 39.85
CA ALA A 425 -3.47 15.33 40.98
C ALA A 425 -3.84 13.85 41.16
N ALA A 426 -4.19 13.16 40.07
CA ALA A 426 -4.47 11.73 40.08
C ALA A 426 -3.24 10.89 40.49
N TRP A 427 -2.04 11.27 40.02
CA TRP A 427 -0.80 10.60 40.41
C TRP A 427 -0.45 10.79 41.88
N ALA A 428 -0.64 12.00 42.43
CA ALA A 428 -0.40 12.27 43.84
C ALA A 428 -1.37 11.51 44.74
N TRP A 429 -2.58 11.24 44.26
CA TRP A 429 -3.54 10.38 44.95
C TRP A 429 -3.12 8.90 44.94
N LEU A 430 -2.64 8.39 43.80
CA LEU A 430 -2.22 6.99 43.68
C LEU A 430 -0.87 6.71 44.37
N TRP A 431 0.08 7.63 44.24
CA TRP A 431 1.43 7.54 44.82
C TRP A 431 1.72 8.86 45.54
N PRO A 432 1.55 8.95 46.87
CA PRO A 432 1.79 10.16 47.66
C PRO A 432 3.24 10.63 47.63
N VAL A 433 3.51 11.92 47.91
CA VAL A 433 4.87 12.51 47.90
C VAL A 433 5.76 11.83 48.94
N GLU A 434 6.95 11.39 48.52
CA GLU A 434 7.94 10.75 49.41
C GLU A 434 8.56 11.78 50.35
N GLU A 435 8.70 11.43 51.63
CA GLU A 435 9.33 12.31 52.61
C GLU A 435 10.84 12.05 52.68
N ARG A 436 11.63 13.12 52.85
CA ARG A 436 13.09 13.00 52.94
C ARG A 436 13.53 12.17 54.16
N SER A 437 12.74 12.15 55.22
CA SER A 437 12.95 11.40 56.46
C SER A 437 12.98 9.89 56.26
N GLU A 438 12.34 9.38 55.20
CA GLU A 438 12.24 7.94 54.92
C GLU A 438 13.53 7.36 54.32
N TYR A 439 14.50 8.19 53.95
CA TYR A 439 15.72 7.77 53.27
C TYR A 439 16.98 8.05 54.09
N ALA A 440 17.87 7.06 54.15
CA ALA A 440 19.15 7.16 54.85
C ALA A 440 20.10 8.24 54.29
N GLY A 441 19.86 8.74 53.07
CA GLY A 441 20.69 9.77 52.46
C GLY A 441 20.04 10.49 51.29
N ALA A 442 20.59 11.66 50.95
CA ALA A 442 20.08 12.51 49.86
C ALA A 442 20.08 11.79 48.50
N PHE A 443 21.08 10.93 48.26
CA PHE A 443 21.16 10.14 47.04
C PHE A 443 19.95 9.20 46.87
N GLY A 444 19.56 8.47 47.92
CA GLY A 444 18.41 7.56 47.89
C GLY A 444 17.10 8.30 47.60
N TYR A 445 16.89 9.44 48.27
CA TYR A 445 15.72 10.28 48.04
C TYR A 445 15.65 10.81 46.59
N HIS A 446 16.76 11.28 46.03
CA HIS A 446 16.79 11.74 44.64
C HIS A 446 16.60 10.59 43.63
N ALA A 447 17.19 9.43 43.89
CA ALA A 447 17.00 8.25 43.05
C ALA A 447 15.52 7.82 43.02
N ALA A 448 14.87 7.75 44.18
CA ALA A 448 13.45 7.41 44.28
C ALA A 448 12.56 8.44 43.55
N ARG A 449 12.83 9.74 43.73
CA ARG A 449 12.13 10.81 43.02
C ARG A 449 12.29 10.74 41.49
N ILE A 450 13.48 10.38 41.01
CA ILE A 450 13.73 10.19 39.58
C ILE A 450 12.94 8.98 39.07
N VAL A 451 13.00 7.84 39.75
CA VAL A 451 12.24 6.63 39.39
C VAL A 451 10.75 6.94 39.33
N ARG A 452 10.22 7.66 40.33
CA ARG A 452 8.83 8.07 40.34
C ARG A 452 8.46 9.01 39.20
N LEU A 453 9.33 9.96 38.86
CA LEU A 453 9.10 10.84 37.70
C LEU A 453 9.11 10.03 36.40
N VAL A 454 10.03 9.08 36.26
CA VAL A 454 10.12 8.19 35.10
C VAL A 454 8.86 7.33 34.99
N LEU A 455 8.38 6.73 36.07
CA LEU A 455 7.13 5.97 36.10
C LEU A 455 5.91 6.86 35.78
N PHE A 456 5.88 8.07 36.32
CA PHE A 456 4.83 9.03 35.99
C PHE A 456 4.80 9.32 34.49
N VAL A 457 5.94 9.64 33.88
CA VAL A 457 6.01 10.04 32.46
C VAL A 457 5.87 8.86 31.50
N LEU A 458 6.51 7.72 31.76
CA LEU A 458 6.57 6.59 30.83
C LEU A 458 5.46 5.56 31.04
N VAL A 459 4.80 5.54 32.19
CA VAL A 459 3.77 4.52 32.47
C VAL A 459 2.43 5.19 32.74
N PHE A 460 2.36 6.08 33.72
CA PHE A 460 1.09 6.65 34.16
C PHE A 460 0.49 7.65 33.16
N LEU A 461 1.31 8.59 32.68
CA LEU A 461 0.87 9.68 31.81
C LEU A 461 0.30 9.16 30.47
N PRO A 462 0.89 8.18 29.78
CA PRO A 462 0.33 7.63 28.54
C PRO A 462 -0.99 6.87 28.75
N LEU A 463 -1.14 6.19 29.90
CA LEU A 463 -2.36 5.44 30.22
C LEU A 463 -3.54 6.36 30.57
N VAL A 464 -3.30 7.37 31.40
CA VAL A 464 -4.35 8.26 31.93
C VAL A 464 -4.50 9.54 31.10
N GLY A 465 -3.55 9.83 30.22
CA GLY A 465 -3.49 11.11 29.53
C GLY A 465 -4.63 11.36 28.56
N ILE A 466 -5.18 10.32 27.92
CA ILE A 466 -6.36 10.48 27.04
C ILE A 466 -7.59 10.99 27.82
N PRO A 467 -8.10 10.30 28.86
CA PRO A 467 -9.29 10.78 29.57
C PRO A 467 -9.06 12.13 30.26
N VAL A 468 -7.87 12.32 30.85
CA VAL A 468 -7.53 13.58 31.54
C VAL A 468 -7.37 14.75 30.58
N GLY A 469 -6.73 14.54 29.42
CA GLY A 469 -6.58 15.57 28.39
C GLY A 469 -7.93 15.96 27.80
N LEU A 470 -8.80 15.00 27.49
CA LEU A 470 -10.16 15.27 27.03
C LEU A 470 -10.97 16.06 28.06
N TRP A 471 -10.86 15.71 29.34
CA TRP A 471 -11.50 16.46 30.42
C TRP A 471 -11.00 17.90 30.52
N ALA A 472 -9.68 18.10 30.41
CA ALA A 472 -9.08 19.43 30.42
C ALA A 472 -9.57 20.29 29.26
N ILE A 473 -9.66 19.72 28.05
CA ILE A 473 -10.20 20.39 26.86
C ILE A 473 -11.68 20.74 27.06
N LEU A 474 -12.50 19.79 27.50
CA LEU A 474 -13.93 19.99 27.70
C LEU A 474 -14.20 21.09 28.74
N LYS A 475 -13.49 21.06 29.86
CA LYS A 475 -13.61 22.08 30.90
C LYS A 475 -13.14 23.44 30.42
N GLY A 476 -12.01 23.50 29.70
CA GLY A 476 -11.51 24.75 29.11
C GLY A 476 -12.51 25.35 28.12
N PHE A 477 -13.14 24.53 27.29
CA PHE A 477 -14.20 24.95 26.39
C PHE A 477 -15.43 25.46 27.16
N ALA A 478 -15.87 24.74 28.20
CA ALA A 478 -16.99 25.17 29.04
C ALA A 478 -16.70 26.51 29.75
N GLU A 479 -15.48 26.70 30.26
CA GLU A 479 -15.03 27.95 30.87
C GLU A 479 -15.01 29.11 29.86
N GLN A 480 -14.60 28.85 28.61
CA GLN A 480 -14.65 29.84 27.52
C GLN A 480 -16.09 30.21 27.14
N VAL A 481 -16.96 29.22 26.93
CA VAL A 481 -18.39 29.46 26.63
C VAL A 481 -19.04 30.25 27.76
N TRP A 482 -18.78 29.88 29.02
CA TRP A 482 -19.28 30.59 30.18
C TRP A 482 -18.76 32.04 30.24
N PHE A 483 -17.49 32.25 29.91
CA PHE A 483 -16.92 33.59 29.80
C PHE A 483 -17.66 34.43 28.77
N PHE A 484 -17.92 33.91 27.57
CA PHE A 484 -18.68 34.62 26.53
C PHE A 484 -20.12 34.90 26.93
N VAL A 485 -20.80 33.93 27.56
CA VAL A 485 -22.19 34.10 28.06
C VAL A 485 -22.26 35.15 29.16
N THR A 486 -21.27 35.22 30.04
CA THR A 486 -21.24 36.19 31.16
C THR A 486 -20.64 37.55 30.77
N LEU A 487 -20.03 37.67 29.59
CA LEU A 487 -19.38 38.89 29.11
C LEU A 487 -20.35 40.10 29.01
N PRO A 488 -21.58 39.98 28.48
CA PRO A 488 -22.53 41.08 28.45
C PRO A 488 -22.88 41.58 29.85
N PHE A 489 -23.15 40.66 30.79
CA PHE A 489 -23.48 41.01 32.18
C PHE A 489 -22.31 41.71 32.89
N ARG A 490 -21.08 41.24 32.64
CA ARG A 490 -19.86 41.88 33.17
C ARG A 490 -19.64 43.26 32.57
N MET A 491 -19.90 43.44 31.27
CA MET A 491 -19.85 44.75 30.61
C MET A 491 -20.89 45.72 31.18
N VAL A 492 -22.15 45.30 31.34
CA VAL A 492 -23.20 46.14 31.96
C VAL A 492 -22.80 46.56 33.37
N ARG A 493 -22.31 45.63 34.19
CA ARG A 493 -21.85 45.94 35.56
C ARG A 493 -20.62 46.87 35.59
N TRP A 494 -19.75 46.80 34.58
CA TRP A 494 -18.61 47.70 34.44
C TRP A 494 -19.06 49.11 34.01
N VAL A 495 -19.95 49.22 33.04
CA VAL A 495 -20.54 50.50 32.60
C VAL A 495 -21.31 51.16 33.73
N TRP A 496 -22.13 50.40 34.47
CA TRP A 496 -22.90 50.92 35.60
C TRP A 496 -22.00 51.53 36.69
N ARG A 497 -20.89 50.85 37.02
CA ARG A 497 -19.89 51.37 37.98
C ARG A 497 -19.16 52.63 37.49
N ARG A 498 -19.15 52.90 36.19
CA ARG A 498 -18.58 54.12 35.61
C ARG A 498 -19.58 55.28 35.55
N ILE A 499 -20.87 54.98 35.40
CA ILE A 499 -21.94 55.99 35.28
C ILE A 499 -22.44 56.47 36.65
N VAL A 500 -22.42 55.60 37.67
CA VAL A 500 -22.75 55.99 39.04
C VAL A 500 -21.44 56.33 39.76
N PRO A 501 -20.97 57.60 39.76
CA PRO A 501 -19.90 57.98 40.65
C PRO A 501 -20.36 57.72 42.08
N GLU A 502 -19.54 57.03 42.86
CA GLU A 502 -19.74 56.97 44.29
C GLU A 502 -19.73 58.42 44.79
N HIS A 503 -20.90 58.94 45.15
CA HIS A 503 -21.01 60.20 45.89
C HIS A 503 -20.42 59.96 47.28
N GLY A 504 -19.10 60.15 47.37
CA GLY A 504 -18.43 60.58 48.58
C GLY A 504 -18.46 62.10 48.65
#